data_AF-A0A267TA49-F1
#
_entry.id   AF-A0A267TA49-F1
#
_cell.length_a   1.000
_cell.length_b   1.000
_cell.length_c   1.000
_cell.angle_alpha   90.00
_cell.angle_beta   90.00
_cell.angle_gamma   90.00
#
_symmetry.space_group_name_H-M   'P 1'
#
loop_
_entity.id
_entity.type
_entity.pdbx_description
1 polymer ?
#
loop_
_entity_poly.entity_id
_entity_poly.type
_entity_poly.pdbx_seq_one_letter_code
_entity_poly.pdbx_strand_id
1 'polypeptide(L)'
;MFKLYQVVNKVREEVLPVNELYTVNELGEYEFYYNNYSKIDIDSVSIFIEDLEIERKNYIVTENSIYSKEANRFFQDYFGFASLNINNEVFKFNILIEKFNIVEIENILLFLWNCENKLFENFFSKSTINSKILNSGYNYEYTSKLLTFANSFYDFFRDFTLLFVIRLILCLEIQLVQ
;
A
#
# COMPACT_ATOMS: atom_id res chain seq x y z
N MET A 1 22.82 17.47 -6.32
CA MET A 1 22.96 16.11 -6.89
C MET A 1 22.23 15.12 -6.00
N PHE A 2 21.21 14.48 -6.54
CA PHE A 2 20.38 13.50 -5.86
C PHE A 2 20.78 12.07 -6.23
N LYS A 3 20.69 11.16 -5.26
CA LYS A 3 20.88 9.73 -5.40
C LYS A 3 19.80 8.99 -4.64
N LEU A 4 19.37 7.87 -5.20
CA LEU A 4 18.37 6.99 -4.63
C LEU A 4 18.92 5.56 -4.62
N TYR A 5 18.68 4.85 -3.52
CA TYR A 5 19.08 3.46 -3.34
C TYR A 5 17.87 2.63 -2.95
N GLN A 6 17.63 1.53 -3.64
CA GLN A 6 16.70 0.50 -3.18
C GLN A 6 17.42 -0.42 -2.21
N VAL A 7 16.75 -0.77 -1.11
CA VAL A 7 17.29 -1.68 -0.10
C VAL A 7 16.52 -2.99 -0.14
N VAL A 8 17.21 -4.07 -0.53
CA VAL A 8 16.65 -5.43 -0.57
C VAL A 8 17.56 -6.34 0.22
N ASN A 9 17.04 -7.01 1.25
CA ASN A 9 17.83 -7.93 2.10
C ASN A 9 19.14 -7.30 2.64
N LYS A 10 19.09 -6.02 3.03
CA LYS A 10 20.24 -5.21 3.50
C LYS A 10 21.31 -4.92 2.43
N VAL A 11 21.07 -5.29 1.18
CA VAL A 11 21.89 -4.88 0.04
C VAL A 11 21.31 -3.60 -0.53
N ARG A 12 22.18 -2.63 -0.82
CA ARG A 12 21.80 -1.35 -1.45
C ARG A 12 22.15 -1.39 -2.93
N GLU A 13 21.17 -1.07 -3.75
CA GLU A 13 21.32 -0.94 -5.20
C GLU A 13 20.93 0.47 -5.64
N GLU A 14 21.79 1.15 -6.40
CA GLU A 14 21.51 2.51 -6.87
C GLU A 14 20.45 2.50 -7.96
N VAL A 15 19.39 3.28 -7.76
CA VAL A 15 18.33 3.47 -8.76
C VAL A 15 18.74 4.62 -9.66
N LEU A 16 19.13 4.29 -10.89
CA LEU A 16 19.53 5.28 -11.89
C LEU A 16 18.31 5.79 -12.67
N PRO A 17 18.21 7.11 -12.92
CA PRO A 17 17.14 7.66 -13.72
C PRO A 17 17.35 7.35 -15.20
N VAL A 18 16.27 7.04 -15.91
CA VAL A 18 16.24 6.95 -17.37
C VAL A 18 15.46 8.15 -17.88
N ASN A 19 16.09 9.02 -18.68
CA ASN A 19 15.50 10.29 -19.13
C ASN A 19 14.96 11.13 -17.96
N GLU A 20 15.77 11.29 -16.90
CA GLU A 20 15.43 12.06 -15.68
C GLU A 20 14.27 11.48 -14.85
N LEU A 21 13.80 10.28 -15.17
CA LEU A 21 12.72 9.58 -14.47
C LEU A 21 13.27 8.38 -13.69
N TYR A 22 13.11 8.40 -12.37
CA TYR A 22 13.43 7.27 -11.50
C TYR A 22 12.27 6.26 -11.53
N THR A 23 12.56 4.97 -11.67
CA THR A 23 11.53 3.93 -11.56
C THR A 23 11.68 3.21 -10.23
N VAL A 24 10.60 3.17 -9.46
CA VAL A 24 10.56 2.62 -8.09
C VAL A 24 9.32 1.76 -7.90
N ASN A 25 9.31 0.90 -6.88
CA ASN A 25 8.18 0.08 -6.48
C ASN A 25 7.51 0.71 -5.25
N GLU A 26 6.18 0.74 -5.23
CA GLU A 26 5.38 1.33 -4.13
C GLU A 26 5.79 0.80 -2.74
N LEU A 27 5.89 -0.53 -2.62
CA LEU A 27 6.20 -1.20 -1.35
C LEU A 27 7.70 -1.37 -1.10
N GLY A 28 8.55 -0.84 -1.98
CA GLY A 28 9.99 -0.92 -1.87
C GLY A 28 10.52 -0.05 -0.72
N GLU A 29 11.60 -0.51 -0.09
CA GLU A 29 12.35 0.29 0.88
C GLU A 29 13.46 1.04 0.16
N TYR A 30 13.54 2.35 0.40
CA TYR A 30 14.48 3.23 -0.26
C TYR A 30 15.26 4.08 0.72
N GLU A 31 16.44 4.48 0.29
CA GLU A 31 17.23 5.52 0.91
C GLU A 31 17.59 6.58 -0.11
N PHE A 32 17.61 7.84 0.30
CA PHE A 32 18.00 8.93 -0.58
C PHE A 32 19.13 9.76 0.01
N TYR A 33 19.92 10.33 -0.88
CA TYR A 33 21.00 11.26 -0.56
C TYR A 33 20.97 12.42 -1.55
N TYR A 34 20.81 13.63 -1.03
CA TYR A 34 20.84 14.87 -1.77
C TYR A 34 22.01 15.71 -1.27
N ASN A 35 22.85 16.16 -2.20
CA ASN A 35 23.95 17.09 -1.91
C ASN A 35 23.74 18.38 -2.68
N ASN A 36 23.83 19.52 -2.00
CA ASN A 36 23.79 20.84 -2.59
C ASN A 36 25.15 21.52 -2.45
N TYR A 37 25.56 22.26 -3.48
CA TYR A 37 26.77 23.08 -3.44
C TYR A 37 26.58 24.36 -2.60
N SER A 38 25.33 24.80 -2.43
CA SER A 38 24.97 25.96 -1.63
C SER A 38 24.61 25.53 -0.20
N LYS A 39 24.88 26.42 0.76
CA LYS A 39 24.53 26.21 2.17
C LYS A 39 23.01 26.03 2.31
N ILE A 40 22.63 24.92 2.94
CA ILE A 40 21.26 24.56 3.26
C ILE A 40 20.90 25.18 4.61
N ASP A 41 19.77 25.88 4.65
CA ASP A 41 19.20 26.38 5.90
C ASP A 41 18.48 25.24 6.63
N ILE A 42 19.12 24.74 7.69
CA ILE A 42 18.75 23.50 8.39
C ILE A 42 17.30 23.54 8.92
N ASP A 43 16.85 24.73 9.33
CA ASP A 43 15.57 24.94 10.01
C ASP A 43 14.39 25.12 9.03
N SER A 44 14.66 25.36 7.73
CA SER A 44 13.62 25.59 6.72
C SER A 44 13.51 24.48 5.67
N VAL A 45 14.32 23.43 5.75
CA VAL A 45 14.20 22.28 4.84
C VAL A 45 12.95 21.46 5.15
N SER A 46 12.06 21.43 4.18
CA SER A 46 10.98 20.45 4.04
C SER A 46 11.18 19.64 2.76
N ILE A 47 10.74 18.38 2.79
CA ILE A 47 10.83 17.45 1.66
C ILE A 47 9.42 16.94 1.40
N PHE A 48 8.97 17.02 0.14
CA PHE A 48 7.62 16.61 -0.22
C PHE A 48 7.63 15.54 -1.30
N ILE A 49 6.73 14.57 -1.18
CA ILE A 49 6.34 13.70 -2.29
C ILE A 49 4.93 14.09 -2.67
N GLU A 50 4.78 14.63 -3.88
CA GLU A 50 3.58 15.38 -4.29
C GLU A 50 3.27 16.49 -3.27
N ASP A 51 2.14 16.39 -2.57
CA ASP A 51 1.66 17.37 -1.60
C ASP A 51 1.96 16.97 -0.13
N LEU A 52 2.50 15.77 0.11
CA LEU A 52 2.73 15.27 1.47
C LEU A 52 4.18 15.45 1.89
N GLU A 53 4.37 16.04 3.07
CA GLU A 53 5.69 16.22 3.65
C GLU A 53 6.22 14.92 4.26
N ILE A 54 7.47 14.57 3.93
CA ILE A 54 8.20 13.52 4.65
C ILE A 54 8.48 14.02 6.06
N GLU A 55 8.08 13.25 7.07
CA GLU A 55 8.30 13.63 8.46
C GLU A 55 9.79 13.89 8.77
N ARG A 56 10.09 14.99 9.47
CA ARG A 56 11.46 15.40 9.81
C ARG A 56 12.29 14.33 10.51
N LYS A 57 11.65 13.40 11.22
CA LYS A 57 12.34 12.30 11.89
C LYS A 57 12.99 11.31 10.91
N ASN A 58 12.54 11.25 9.65
CA ASN A 58 12.96 10.25 8.67
C ASN A 58 14.24 10.64 7.90
N TYR A 59 14.73 11.87 8.06
CA TYR A 59 15.93 12.35 7.37
C TYR A 59 16.80 13.25 8.27
N ILE A 60 18.04 13.44 7.85
CA ILE A 60 19.03 14.32 8.47
C ILE A 60 19.41 15.41 7.47
N VAL A 61 19.54 16.63 7.97
CA VAL A 61 20.03 17.79 7.23
C VAL A 61 21.35 18.23 7.83
N THR A 62 22.34 18.41 6.96
CA THR A 62 23.63 19.01 7.28
C THR A 62 23.77 20.32 6.50
N GLU A 63 24.88 21.04 6.65
CA GLU A 63 25.09 22.29 5.93
C GLU A 63 25.00 22.15 4.41
N ASN A 64 25.33 20.98 3.85
CA ASN A 64 25.40 20.79 2.40
C ASN A 64 24.62 19.55 1.91
N SER A 65 24.07 18.73 2.80
CA SER A 65 23.43 17.48 2.38
C SER A 65 22.16 17.17 3.16
N ILE A 66 21.25 16.47 2.50
CA ILE A 66 20.01 15.94 3.07
C ILE A 66 19.98 14.45 2.77
N TYR A 67 19.76 13.59 3.76
CA TYR A 67 19.73 12.14 3.53
C TYR A 67 18.79 11.43 4.48
N SER A 68 18.20 10.33 4.02
CA SER A 68 17.34 9.47 4.85
C SER A 68 18.12 8.87 6.02
N LYS A 69 17.50 8.78 7.20
CA LYS A 69 18.14 8.14 8.37
C LYS A 69 18.28 6.63 8.22
N GLU A 70 17.26 6.02 7.63
CA GLU A 70 17.13 4.59 7.41
C GLU A 70 16.33 4.34 6.14
N ALA A 71 16.33 3.08 5.69
CA ALA A 71 15.51 2.66 4.57
C ALA A 71 14.03 2.77 4.95
N ASN A 72 13.23 3.40 4.09
CA ASN A 72 11.81 3.62 4.36
C ASN A 72 10.99 3.49 3.06
N ARG A 73 9.69 3.22 3.21
CA ARG A 73 8.72 3.11 2.12
C ARG A 73 8.18 4.49 1.77
N PHE A 74 9.05 5.35 1.26
CA PHE A 74 8.68 6.73 0.91
C PHE A 74 7.55 6.82 -0.13
N PHE A 75 7.42 5.80 -0.98
CA PHE A 75 6.44 5.74 -2.07
C PHE A 75 5.22 4.89 -1.74
N GLN A 76 5.05 4.50 -0.48
CA GLN A 76 3.86 3.77 -0.05
C GLN A 76 2.61 4.60 -0.33
N ASP A 77 1.56 3.97 -0.86
CA ASP A 77 0.29 4.62 -1.21
C ASP A 77 0.34 5.58 -2.41
N TYR A 78 1.47 5.67 -3.12
CA TYR A 78 1.60 6.41 -4.38
C TYR A 78 1.64 5.47 -5.58
N PHE A 79 1.12 5.93 -6.73
CA PHE A 79 1.12 5.13 -7.96
C PHE A 79 1.26 5.99 -9.21
N GLY A 80 1.94 5.45 -10.22
CA GLY A 80 2.16 6.16 -11.49
C GLY A 80 3.18 7.28 -11.34
N PHE A 81 2.90 8.44 -11.93
CA PHE A 81 3.85 9.55 -11.92
C PHE A 81 3.76 10.35 -10.63
N ALA A 82 4.91 10.55 -9.98
CA ALA A 82 5.05 11.39 -8.80
C ALA A 82 6.33 12.24 -8.85
N SER A 83 6.42 13.21 -7.96
CA SER A 83 7.51 14.16 -7.86
C SER A 83 7.95 14.32 -6.41
N LEU A 84 9.26 14.26 -6.20
CA LEU A 84 9.91 14.56 -4.93
C LEU A 84 10.50 15.96 -5.01
N ASN A 85 10.08 16.86 -4.12
CA ASN A 85 10.65 18.19 -3.98
C ASN A 85 11.61 18.20 -2.79
N ILE A 86 12.89 18.45 -3.05
CA ILE A 86 13.91 18.68 -2.03
C ILE A 86 14.56 20.02 -2.33
N ASN A 87 14.43 20.97 -1.41
CA ASN A 87 15.14 22.26 -1.50
C ASN A 87 14.92 22.98 -2.85
N ASN A 88 13.67 23.04 -3.31
CA ASN A 88 13.24 23.62 -4.60
C ASN A 88 13.74 22.88 -5.86
N GLU A 89 14.41 21.73 -5.72
CA GLU A 89 14.70 20.83 -6.83
C GLU A 89 13.64 19.73 -6.90
N VAL A 90 13.15 19.46 -8.12
CA VAL A 90 12.11 18.47 -8.38
C VAL A 90 12.69 17.24 -9.07
N PHE A 91 12.51 16.09 -8.46
CA PHE A 91 12.89 14.78 -9.01
C PHE A 91 11.64 14.00 -9.40
N LYS A 92 11.63 13.38 -10.58
CA LYS A 92 10.44 12.70 -11.12
C LYS A 92 10.54 11.19 -10.94
N PHE A 93 9.43 10.58 -10.56
CA PHE A 93 9.32 9.15 -10.29
C PHE A 93 8.19 8.53 -11.10
N ASN A 94 8.42 7.31 -11.55
CA ASN A 94 7.40 6.39 -12.01
C ASN A 94 7.31 5.24 -11.00
N ILE A 95 6.21 5.19 -10.27
CA ILE A 95 5.96 4.30 -9.15
C ILE A 95 5.14 3.12 -9.66
N LEU A 96 5.77 1.95 -9.65
CA LEU A 96 5.18 0.68 -10.05
C LEU A 96 4.47 0.06 -8.86
N ILE A 97 3.21 -0.32 -9.05
CA ILE A 97 2.48 -1.16 -8.10
C ILE A 97 2.88 -2.62 -8.37
N GLU A 98 3.44 -3.27 -7.38
CA GLU A 98 3.61 -4.73 -7.42
C GLU A 98 2.24 -5.38 -7.23
N LYS A 99 1.76 -6.04 -8.29
CA LYS A 99 0.55 -6.85 -8.20
C LYS A 99 0.93 -8.20 -7.62
N PHE A 100 0.17 -8.64 -6.61
CA PHE A 100 0.27 -10.03 -6.16
C PHE A 100 0.07 -10.98 -7.34
N ASN A 101 0.99 -11.94 -7.47
CA ASN A 101 0.76 -13.04 -8.41
C ASN A 101 -0.32 -13.98 -7.85
N ILE A 102 -0.93 -14.77 -8.74
CA ILE A 102 -2.02 -15.69 -8.35
C ILE A 102 -1.59 -16.64 -7.22
N VAL A 103 -0.32 -17.07 -7.23
CA VAL A 103 0.24 -17.99 -6.25
C VAL A 103 0.33 -17.35 -4.85
N GLU A 104 0.71 -16.07 -4.76
CA GLU A 104 0.74 -15.33 -3.51
C GLU A 104 -0.67 -15.14 -2.93
N ILE A 105 -1.65 -14.85 -3.78
CA ILE A 105 -3.06 -14.78 -3.39
C ILE A 105 -3.53 -16.15 -2.89
N GLU A 106 -3.24 -17.23 -3.62
CA GLU A 106 -3.56 -18.59 -3.21
C GLU A 106 -2.93 -18.95 -1.86
N ASN A 107 -1.69 -18.54 -1.62
CA ASN A 107 -1.01 -18.78 -0.35
C ASN A 107 -1.61 -17.98 0.81
N ILE A 108 -2.03 -16.72 0.58
CA ILE A 108 -2.75 -15.92 1.57
C ILE A 108 -4.10 -16.58 1.89
N LEU A 109 -4.83 -17.03 0.86
CA LEU A 109 -6.10 -17.74 1.04
C LEU A 109 -5.89 -19.06 1.77
N LEU A 110 -4.83 -19.82 1.47
CA LEU A 110 -4.49 -21.06 2.15
C LEU A 110 -4.04 -20.84 3.59
N PHE A 111 -3.35 -19.73 3.87
CA PHE A 111 -3.01 -19.32 5.23
C PHE A 111 -4.28 -19.01 6.03
N LEU A 112 -5.19 -18.20 5.48
CA LEU A 112 -6.50 -17.93 6.09
C LEU A 112 -7.32 -19.22 6.28
N TRP A 113 -7.27 -20.13 5.30
CA TRP A 113 -7.87 -21.46 5.33
C TRP A 113 -7.34 -22.32 6.49
N ASN A 114 -6.04 -22.24 6.77
CA ASN A 114 -5.42 -22.98 7.87
C ASN A 114 -5.64 -22.33 9.24
N CYS A 115 -5.83 -21.00 9.30
CA CYS A 115 -5.99 -20.28 10.55
C CYS A 115 -7.43 -20.30 11.12
N GLU A 116 -8.46 -20.42 10.27
CA GLU A 116 -9.87 -20.44 10.73
C GLU A 116 -10.61 -21.74 10.41
N ASN A 117 -10.52 -22.72 11.31
CA ASN A 117 -11.30 -23.97 11.25
C ASN A 117 -12.83 -23.75 11.16
N LYS A 118 -13.34 -22.58 11.61
CA LYS A 118 -14.79 -22.25 11.56
C LYS A 118 -15.30 -21.93 10.16
N LEU A 119 -14.45 -21.41 9.26
CA LEU A 119 -14.83 -21.24 7.86
C LEU A 119 -15.19 -22.60 7.23
N PHE A 120 -14.50 -23.66 7.68
CA PHE A 120 -14.69 -25.03 7.23
C PHE A 120 -16.02 -25.65 7.69
N GLU A 121 -16.44 -25.43 8.94
CA GLU A 121 -17.73 -25.93 9.43
C GLU A 121 -18.90 -25.32 8.66
N ASN A 122 -18.80 -24.04 8.26
CA ASN A 122 -19.82 -23.40 7.43
C ASN A 122 -19.80 -23.91 5.98
N PHE A 123 -18.61 -24.17 5.43
CA PHE A 123 -18.43 -24.63 4.05
C PHE A 123 -18.86 -26.10 3.85
N PHE A 124 -18.56 -26.97 4.82
CA PHE A 124 -18.79 -28.43 4.71
C PHE A 124 -20.02 -28.96 5.48
N SER A 125 -20.70 -28.15 6.31
CA SER A 125 -21.92 -28.62 7.00
C SER A 125 -23.10 -28.73 6.04
N LYS A 126 -23.16 -29.82 5.26
CA LYS A 126 -24.27 -30.27 4.41
C LYS A 126 -24.65 -29.34 3.25
N SER A 127 -23.90 -29.45 2.16
CA SER A 127 -24.42 -29.29 0.80
C SER A 127 -25.44 -30.39 0.49
N THR A 128 -26.67 -30.26 0.97
CA THR A 128 -27.81 -31.03 0.45
C THR A 128 -28.62 -30.05 -0.38
N ILE A 129 -28.41 -30.07 -1.70
CA ILE A 129 -29.27 -29.35 -2.65
C ILE A 129 -30.62 -30.06 -2.62
N ASN A 130 -31.56 -29.56 -1.82
CA ASN A 130 -32.97 -29.86 -1.98
C ASN A 130 -33.62 -28.63 -2.59
N SER A 131 -33.54 -28.52 -3.92
CA SER A 131 -34.36 -27.58 -4.67
C SER A 131 -35.82 -28.06 -4.60
N LYS A 132 -36.59 -27.57 -3.63
CA LYS A 132 -38.05 -27.63 -3.69
C LYS A 132 -38.57 -26.28 -4.17
N ILE A 133 -39.16 -26.27 -5.35
CA ILE A 133 -39.97 -25.16 -5.83
C ILE A 133 -41.23 -25.14 -4.97
N LEU A 134 -41.41 -24.10 -4.15
CA LEU A 134 -42.69 -23.80 -3.51
C LEU A 134 -43.55 -23.00 -4.49
N ASN A 135 -44.85 -23.29 -4.52
CA ASN A 135 -45.84 -22.81 -5.49
C ASN A 135 -46.18 -21.30 -5.41
N SER A 136 -45.24 -20.44 -5.05
CA SER A 136 -45.37 -18.98 -5.10
C SER A 136 -44.12 -18.40 -5.76
N GLY A 137 -44.17 -18.32 -7.09
CA GLY A 137 -43.02 -18.14 -7.97
C GLY A 137 -42.36 -16.76 -8.00
N TYR A 138 -41.96 -16.20 -6.85
CA TYR A 138 -41.19 -14.94 -6.85
C TYR A 138 -39.98 -14.87 -5.92
N ASN A 139 -39.74 -15.86 -5.05
CA ASN A 139 -38.53 -15.88 -4.22
C ASN A 139 -37.78 -17.19 -4.43
N TYR A 140 -36.65 -17.13 -5.14
CA TYR A 140 -35.60 -18.14 -5.00
C TYR A 140 -34.94 -17.93 -3.64
N GLU A 141 -35.42 -18.62 -2.60
CA GLU A 141 -34.57 -18.81 -1.42
C GLU A 141 -33.42 -19.73 -1.85
N TYR A 142 -32.28 -19.13 -2.18
CA TYR A 142 -31.05 -19.86 -2.42
C TYR A 142 -30.63 -20.55 -1.11
N THR A 143 -31.02 -21.81 -0.95
CA THR A 143 -30.65 -22.67 0.19
C THR A 143 -29.21 -23.19 0.14
N SER A 144 -28.40 -22.64 -0.77
CA SER A 144 -26.99 -22.97 -0.87
C SER A 144 -26.22 -22.22 0.20
N LYS A 145 -25.75 -22.94 1.23
CA LYS A 145 -24.78 -22.41 2.20
C LYS A 145 -23.54 -21.82 1.53
N LEU A 146 -23.20 -22.23 0.30
CA LEU A 146 -22.14 -21.63 -0.51
C LEU A 146 -22.51 -20.22 -1.01
N LEU A 147 -23.77 -19.96 -1.35
CA LEU A 147 -24.22 -18.61 -1.69
C LEU A 147 -24.27 -17.72 -0.44
N THR A 148 -24.68 -18.28 0.71
CA THR A 148 -24.60 -17.58 1.99
C THR A 148 -23.16 -17.31 2.39
N PHE A 149 -22.24 -18.26 2.21
CA PHE A 149 -20.81 -18.08 2.42
C PHE A 149 -20.22 -17.04 1.47
N ALA A 150 -20.53 -17.11 0.17
CA ALA A 150 -20.06 -16.12 -0.80
C ALA A 150 -20.59 -14.71 -0.46
N ASN A 151 -21.84 -14.60 -0.01
CA ASN A 151 -22.40 -13.34 0.46
C ASN A 151 -21.78 -12.88 1.79
N SER A 152 -21.55 -13.76 2.77
CA SER A 152 -20.88 -13.40 4.02
C SER A 152 -19.40 -13.07 3.82
N PHE A 153 -18.73 -13.75 2.89
CA PHE A 153 -17.36 -13.43 2.47
C PHE A 153 -17.32 -12.10 1.74
N TYR A 154 -18.26 -11.85 0.81
CA TYR A 154 -18.43 -10.56 0.15
C TYR A 154 -18.78 -9.45 1.14
N ASP A 155 -19.68 -9.68 2.09
CA ASP A 155 -20.08 -8.72 3.12
C ASP A 155 -18.91 -8.45 4.08
N PHE A 156 -18.19 -9.49 4.52
CA PHE A 156 -16.98 -9.33 5.33
C PHE A 156 -15.91 -8.55 4.59
N PHE A 157 -15.66 -8.86 3.31
CA PHE A 157 -14.71 -8.11 2.49
C PHE A 157 -15.20 -6.69 2.23
N ARG A 158 -16.48 -6.49 1.93
CA ARG A 158 -17.08 -5.16 1.76
C ARG A 158 -16.91 -4.35 3.03
N ASP A 159 -17.23 -4.91 4.18
CA ASP A 159 -17.14 -4.26 5.49
C ASP A 159 -15.67 -4.05 5.89
N PHE A 160 -14.75 -4.95 5.53
CA PHE A 160 -13.31 -4.77 5.67
C PHE A 160 -12.79 -3.66 4.75
N THR A 161 -13.31 -3.56 3.53
CA THR A 161 -13.00 -2.48 2.58
C THR A 161 -13.57 -1.16 3.09
N LEU A 162 -14.75 -1.19 3.70
CA LEU A 162 -15.40 -0.05 4.35
C LEU A 162 -14.65 0.36 5.61
N LEU A 163 -14.17 -0.57 6.43
CA LEU A 163 -13.31 -0.31 7.60
C LEU A 163 -11.95 0.22 7.18
N PHE A 164 -11.39 -0.28 6.08
CA PHE A 164 -10.16 0.23 5.48
C PHE A 164 -10.37 1.66 4.97
N VAL A 165 -11.45 1.92 4.23
CA VAL A 165 -11.82 3.26 3.75
C VAL A 165 -12.16 4.21 4.89
N ILE A 166 -12.88 3.77 5.93
CA ILE A 166 -13.18 4.58 7.12
C ILE A 166 -11.90 4.85 7.91
N ARG A 167 -10.97 3.89 8.04
CA ARG A 167 -9.66 4.14 8.65
C ARG A 167 -8.80 5.07 7.79
N LEU A 168 -8.87 4.97 6.46
CA LEU A 168 -8.20 5.88 5.54
C LEU A 168 -8.77 7.31 5.68
N ILE A 169 -10.09 7.45 5.75
CA ILE A 169 -10.79 8.73 5.97
C ILE A 169 -10.48 9.30 7.36
N LEU A 170 -10.49 8.48 8.42
CA LEU A 170 -10.12 8.91 9.77
C LEU A 170 -8.64 9.29 9.87
N CYS A 171 -7.74 8.60 9.18
CA CYS A 171 -6.34 9.00 9.07
C CYS A 171 -6.17 10.32 8.31
N LEU A 172 -6.94 10.54 7.24
CA LEU A 172 -6.96 11.79 6.46
C LEU A 172 -7.59 12.96 7.24
N GLU A 173 -8.64 12.73 8.04
CA GLU A 173 -9.26 13.76 8.88
C GLU A 173 -8.39 14.13 10.09
N ILE A 174 -7.66 13.18 10.68
CA ILE A 174 -6.71 13.46 11.77
C ILE A 174 -5.53 14.32 11.28
N GLN A 175 -5.13 14.22 10.01
CA GLN A 175 -4.09 15.07 9.41
C GLN A 175 -4.58 16.48 9.02
N LEU A 176 -5.89 16.71 8.91
CA LEU A 176 -6.48 18.02 8.59
C LEU A 176 -6.81 18.88 9.82
N VAL A 177 -6.67 18.33 11.03
CA VAL A 177 -6.97 19.00 12.32
C VAL A 177 -5.71 19.28 13.16
N GLN A 178 -4.51 18.99 12.62
CA GLN A 178 -3.21 19.43 13.18
C GLN A 178 -2.62 20.55 12.32
#